data_AF-A0A849M739-F1
#
_entry.id   AF-A0A849M739-F1
#
_cell.length_a   1.000
_cell.length_b   1.000
_cell.length_c   1.000
_cell.angle_alpha   90.00
_cell.angle_beta   90.00
_cell.angle_gamma   90.00
#
_symmetry.space_group_name_H-M   'P 1'
#
loop_
_entity.id
_entity.type
_entity.pdbx_description
1 polymer ?
#
loop_
_entity_poly.entity_id
_entity_poly.type
_entity_poly.pdbx_seq_one_letter_code
_entity_poly.pdbx_strand_id
1 'polypeptide(L)'
;MLYEIKDVQQEDGAPFCRWFADREFDLFVWINPDDSFFGFQLCYQKNKNEKAITWKNTTGFAHERVDYGSRERANVTPVLVTDAVFPKDKVARQFLEKSKEIDPKISEFVYNKIIESRI
;
A
#
# COMPACT_ATOMS: atom_id res chain seq x y z
N MET A 1 2.28 15.54 -4.36
CA MET A 1 2.71 14.87 -3.13
C MET A 1 1.55 14.06 -2.62
N LEU A 2 1.83 13.02 -1.84
CA LEU A 2 0.82 12.31 -1.07
C LEU A 2 0.22 13.27 -0.05
N TYR A 3 -1.10 13.22 0.10
CA TYR A 3 -1.82 13.91 1.16
C TYR A 3 -2.82 12.96 1.80
N GLU A 4 -3.10 13.16 3.07
CA GLU A 4 -4.03 12.32 3.83
C GLU A 4 -5.47 12.63 3.44
N ILE A 5 -6.22 11.58 3.10
CA ILE A 5 -7.67 11.65 2.98
C ILE A 5 -8.25 11.47 4.37
N LYS A 6 -8.96 12.48 4.87
CA LYS A 6 -9.61 12.48 6.18
C LYS A 6 -11.02 11.88 6.08
N ASP A 7 -11.57 11.53 7.24
CA ASP A 7 -12.96 11.05 7.39
C ASP A 7 -13.28 9.81 6.53
N VAL A 8 -12.28 8.95 6.36
CA VAL A 8 -12.43 7.66 5.66
C VAL A 8 -13.21 6.70 6.55
N GLN A 9 -14.20 6.04 5.95
CA GLN A 9 -14.98 5.00 6.63
C GLN A 9 -14.06 3.92 7.20
N GLN A 10 -14.25 3.61 8.49
CA GLN A 10 -13.55 2.54 9.19
C GLN A 10 -14.47 1.32 9.30
N GLU A 11 -13.89 0.13 9.24
CA GLU A 11 -14.63 -1.12 9.44
C GLU A 11 -14.56 -1.53 10.92
N ASP A 12 -15.71 -1.80 11.52
CA ASP A 12 -15.78 -2.25 12.92
C ASP A 12 -15.03 -3.57 13.10
N GLY A 13 -14.12 -3.60 14.07
CA GLY A 13 -13.28 -4.77 14.37
C GLY A 13 -12.05 -4.94 13.47
N ALA A 14 -11.86 -4.07 12.46
CA ALA A 14 -10.63 -4.01 11.67
C ALA A 14 -9.61 -3.03 12.28
N PRO A 15 -8.31 -3.16 11.97
CA PRO A 15 -7.32 -2.14 12.33
C PRO A 15 -7.65 -0.78 11.72
N PHE A 16 -7.27 0.30 12.41
CA PHE A 16 -7.49 1.67 11.95
C PHE A 16 -6.76 1.94 10.63
N CYS A 17 -7.48 2.40 9.61
CA CYS A 17 -6.96 2.61 8.27
C CYS A 17 -6.76 4.10 7.98
N ARG A 18 -5.51 4.48 7.73
CA ARG A 18 -5.14 5.81 7.19
C ARG A 18 -4.92 5.68 5.68
N TRP A 19 -5.48 6.61 4.92
CA TRP A 19 -5.37 6.65 3.47
C TRP A 19 -4.65 7.92 3.02
N PHE A 20 -3.61 7.76 2.20
CA PHE A 20 -2.91 8.84 1.54
C PHE A 20 -3.00 8.64 0.03
N ALA A 21 -3.25 9.72 -0.71
CA ALA A 21 -3.41 9.64 -2.16
C ALA A 21 -2.64 10.73 -2.88
N ASP A 22 -2.18 10.42 -4.08
CA ASP A 22 -1.83 11.40 -5.10
C ASP A 22 -2.15 10.84 -6.50
N ARG A 23 -1.63 11.50 -7.55
CA ARG A 23 -1.84 11.07 -8.94
C ARG A 23 -1.16 9.75 -9.28
N GLU A 24 -0.10 9.37 -8.58
CA GLU A 24 0.70 8.17 -8.84
C GLU A 24 0.44 7.03 -7.86
N PHE A 25 0.14 7.36 -6.60
CA PHE A 25 0.02 6.40 -5.50
C PHE A 25 -1.30 6.50 -4.74
N ASP A 26 -1.83 5.35 -4.34
CA ASP A 26 -2.73 5.23 -3.18
C ASP A 26 -1.99 4.41 -2.13
N LEU A 27 -1.87 4.95 -0.93
CA LEU A 27 -1.27 4.29 0.22
C LEU A 27 -2.34 4.10 1.29
N PHE A 28 -2.61 2.85 1.64
CA PHE A 28 -3.40 2.47 2.81
C PHE A 28 -2.47 1.95 3.89
N VAL A 29 -2.64 2.40 5.13
CA VAL A 29 -1.84 1.97 6.28
C VAL A 29 -2.78 1.54 7.39
N TRP A 30 -2.64 0.30 7.82
CA TRP A 30 -3.42 -0.29 8.90
C TRP A 30 -2.62 -0.25 10.20
N ILE A 31 -3.23 0.29 11.25
CA ILE A 31 -2.62 0.53 12.56
C ILE A 31 -3.48 -0.18 13.62
N ASN A 32 -2.83 -0.95 14.48
CA ASN A 32 -3.48 -1.63 15.61
C ASN A 32 -3.82 -0.63 16.73
N PRO A 33 -4.71 -0.98 17.68
CA PRO A 33 -5.04 -0.13 18.82
C PRO A 33 -3.83 0.26 19.72
N ASP A 34 -2.71 -0.47 19.63
CA ASP A 34 -1.47 -0.21 20.35
C ASP A 34 -0.47 0.67 19.56
N ASP A 35 -0.93 1.36 18.51
CA ASP A 35 -0.13 2.17 17.58
C ASP A 35 0.96 1.42 16.79
N SER A 36 0.92 0.08 16.80
CA SER A 36 1.77 -0.75 15.95
C SER A 36 1.24 -0.86 14.52
N PHE A 37 2.13 -0.92 13.54
CA PHE A 37 1.74 -1.11 12.14
C PHE A 37 1.31 -2.56 11.89
N PHE A 38 0.02 -2.74 11.57
CA PHE A 38 -0.51 -4.04 11.15
C PHE A 38 -0.08 -4.37 9.72
N GLY A 39 -0.13 -3.38 8.83
CA GLY A 39 0.20 -3.56 7.43
C GLY A 39 0.09 -2.29 6.61
N PHE A 40 0.43 -2.38 5.33
CA PHE A 40 0.12 -1.36 4.34
C PHE A 40 -0.15 -1.97 2.97
N GLN A 41 -0.79 -1.19 2.11
CA GLN A 41 -0.90 -1.46 0.68
C GLN A 41 -0.56 -0.19 -0.09
N LEU A 42 0.41 -0.28 -0.99
CA LEU A 42 0.79 0.80 -1.89
C LEU A 42 0.41 0.42 -3.33
N CYS A 43 -0.64 1.05 -3.84
CA CYS A 43 -1.05 0.96 -5.23
C CYS A 43 -0.28 2.00 -6.07
N TYR A 44 0.18 1.59 -7.25
CA TYR A 44 0.96 2.43 -8.15
C TYR A 44 0.64 2.12 -9.63
N GLN A 45 1.09 2.97 -10.55
CA GLN A 45 0.79 2.85 -11.99
C GLN A 45 -0.72 2.93 -12.34
N LYS A 46 -1.50 3.70 -11.56
CA LYS A 46 -2.96 3.89 -11.72
C LYS A 46 -3.45 4.10 -13.16
N ASN A 47 -2.70 4.84 -13.99
CA ASN A 47 -3.11 5.18 -15.36
C ASN A 47 -2.66 4.19 -16.45
N LYS A 48 -2.02 3.07 -16.10
CA LYS A 48 -1.48 2.10 -17.09
C LYS A 48 -1.91 0.69 -16.77
N ASN A 49 -1.29 0.12 -15.73
CA ASN A 49 -1.48 -1.25 -15.26
C ASN A 49 -1.29 -1.16 -13.75
N GLU A 50 -2.39 -0.89 -13.04
CA GLU A 50 -2.29 -0.69 -11.61
C GLU A 50 -1.80 -1.95 -10.93
N LYS A 51 -0.86 -1.75 -10.01
CA LYS A 51 -0.23 -2.81 -9.23
C LYS A 51 -0.22 -2.38 -7.78
N ALA A 52 -0.27 -3.34 -6.88
CA ALA A 52 -0.19 -3.13 -5.46
C ALA A 52 0.95 -3.95 -4.89
N ILE A 53 1.78 -3.32 -4.04
CA ILE A 53 2.58 -4.06 -3.07
C ILE A 53 1.86 -3.99 -1.72
N THR A 54 1.60 -5.14 -1.14
CA THR A 54 0.94 -5.29 0.15
C THR A 54 1.94 -5.92 1.12
N TRP A 55 2.00 -5.39 2.34
CA TRP A 55 2.70 -6.03 3.44
C TRP A 55 1.77 -6.11 4.64
N LYS A 56 1.69 -7.29 5.26
CA LYS A 56 1.01 -7.48 6.56
C LYS A 56 1.96 -8.18 7.52
N ASN A 57 1.89 -7.82 8.80
CA ASN A 57 2.72 -8.44 9.85
C ASN A 57 2.49 -9.96 9.98
N THR A 58 1.32 -10.47 9.59
CA THR A 58 0.94 -11.89 9.66
C THR A 58 1.31 -12.69 8.42
N THR A 59 1.28 -12.08 7.23
CA THR A 59 1.43 -12.80 5.95
C THR A 59 2.65 -12.39 5.13
N GLY A 60 3.38 -11.34 5.54
CA GLY A 60 4.52 -10.82 4.80
C GLY A 60 4.11 -10.04 3.54
N PHE A 61 4.95 -10.11 2.50
CA PHE A 61 4.81 -9.35 1.26
C PHE A 61 3.98 -10.09 0.19
N ALA A 62 3.15 -9.35 -0.51
CA ALA A 62 2.48 -9.76 -1.74
C ALA A 62 2.61 -8.65 -2.79
N HIS A 63 2.75 -9.04 -4.07
CA HIS A 63 2.73 -8.11 -5.20
C HIS A 63 1.70 -8.57 -6.21
N GLU A 64 0.70 -7.71 -6.44
CA GLU A 64 -0.52 -8.07 -7.13
C GLU A 64 -0.80 -7.06 -8.24
N ARG A 65 -1.42 -7.52 -9.34
CA ARG A 65 -2.04 -6.64 -10.33
C ARG A 65 -3.45 -6.29 -9.82
N VAL A 66 -3.78 -5.01 -9.79
CA VAL A 66 -5.12 -4.56 -9.41
C VAL A 66 -5.99 -4.60 -10.66
N ASP A 67 -6.90 -5.57 -10.71
CA ASP A 67 -8.01 -5.54 -11.66
C ASP A 67 -9.17 -4.76 -11.01
N TYR A 68 -9.63 -3.70 -11.67
CA TYR A 68 -10.84 -2.96 -11.29
C TYR A 68 -12.11 -3.78 -11.57
N GLY A 69 -12.21 -4.97 -10.96
CA GLY A 69 -13.39 -5.82 -10.98
C GLY A 69 -14.12 -5.74 -9.65
N SER A 70 -15.01 -4.75 -9.50
CA SER A 70 -15.99 -4.58 -8.39
C SER A 70 -15.44 -4.58 -6.96
N ARG A 71 -15.72 -3.49 -6.22
CA ARG A 71 -15.35 -3.21 -4.82
C ARG A 71 -15.82 -4.22 -3.74
N GLU A 72 -16.22 -5.45 -4.07
CA GLU A 72 -16.83 -6.39 -3.12
C GLU A 72 -16.37 -7.84 -3.26
N ARG A 73 -15.06 -8.14 -3.30
CA ARG A 73 -14.63 -9.51 -3.03
C ARG A 73 -13.44 -9.59 -2.08
N ALA A 74 -13.78 -9.73 -0.80
CA ALA A 74 -12.93 -10.25 0.27
C ALA A 74 -12.53 -11.74 0.08
N ASN A 75 -12.46 -12.26 -1.15
CA ASN A 75 -12.07 -13.64 -1.46
C ASN A 75 -11.73 -13.81 -2.95
N VAL A 76 -10.93 -12.92 -3.52
CA VAL A 76 -10.27 -13.21 -4.81
C VAL A 76 -8.87 -13.68 -4.49
N THR A 77 -8.64 -14.99 -4.58
CA THR A 77 -7.29 -15.55 -4.65
C THR A 77 -6.58 -14.79 -5.77
N PRO A 78 -5.51 -14.03 -5.49
CA PRO A 78 -4.81 -13.31 -6.54
C PRO A 78 -4.45 -14.31 -7.65
N VAL A 79 -4.89 -14.02 -8.87
CA VAL A 79 -4.37 -14.72 -10.04
C VAL A 79 -2.92 -14.27 -10.14
N LEU A 80 -2.02 -15.10 -9.62
CA LEU A 80 -0.57 -14.96 -9.73
C LEU A 80 -0.21 -14.99 -11.21
N VAL A 81 -0.33 -13.84 -11.88
CA VAL A 81 0.27 -13.63 -13.19
C VAL A 81 1.75 -13.43 -12.93
N THR A 82 2.53 -14.46 -13.22
CA THR A 82 3.97 -14.66 -12.96
C THR A 82 4.91 -13.65 -13.63
N ASP A 83 4.43 -12.48 -14.08
CA ASP A 83 5.13 -11.68 -15.09
C ASP A 83 5.38 -10.21 -14.71
N ALA A 84 5.50 -9.91 -13.41
CA ALA A 84 5.86 -8.57 -13.00
C ALA A 84 6.81 -8.56 -11.79
N VAL A 85 8.11 -8.66 -12.05
CA VAL A 85 9.14 -8.27 -11.09
C VAL A 85 8.76 -6.91 -10.50
N PHE A 86 8.66 -6.82 -9.17
CA PHE A 86 8.37 -5.57 -8.49
C PHE A 86 9.53 -4.58 -8.74
N PRO A 87 9.31 -3.42 -9.40
CA PRO A 87 10.38 -2.48 -9.71
C PRO A 87 10.76 -1.65 -8.49
N LYS A 88 11.31 -2.32 -7.48
CA LYS A 88 11.56 -1.83 -6.12
C LYS A 88 12.26 -0.47 -6.08
N ASP A 89 13.42 -0.36 -6.73
CA ASP A 89 14.22 0.87 -6.67
C ASP A 89 13.50 2.08 -7.25
N LYS A 90 12.69 1.86 -8.30
CA LYS A 90 11.89 2.91 -8.92
C LYS A 90 10.76 3.33 -8.01
N VAL A 91 10.01 2.37 -7.47
CA VAL A 91 8.87 2.63 -6.58
C VAL A 91 9.34 3.29 -5.29
N ALA A 92 10.44 2.82 -4.68
CA ALA A 92 11.01 3.39 -3.47
C ALA A 92 11.44 4.85 -3.66
N ARG A 93 12.14 5.15 -4.76
CA ARG A 93 12.57 6.53 -5.07
C ARG A 93 11.39 7.45 -5.29
N GLN A 94 10.39 7.02 -6.06
CA GLN A 94 9.19 7.80 -6.29
C GLN A 94 8.42 8.01 -4.99
N PHE A 95 8.25 6.95 -4.20
CA PHE A 95 7.55 7.01 -2.92
C PHE A 95 8.22 8.02 -1.97
N LEU A 96 9.54 7.96 -1.79
CA LEU A 96 10.30 8.88 -0.94
C LEU A 96 10.13 10.35 -1.35
N GLU A 97 10.06 10.64 -2.66
CA GLU A 97 9.79 11.99 -3.13
C GLU A 97 8.35 12.45 -2.85
N LYS A 98 7.37 11.56 -3.00
CA LYS A 98 5.96 11.89 -2.83
C LYS A 98 5.51 11.93 -1.36
N SER A 99 6.18 11.20 -0.47
CA SER A 99 5.80 11.05 0.93
C SER A 99 6.37 12.12 1.87
N LYS A 100 7.11 13.11 1.34
CA LYS A 100 7.74 14.20 2.13
C LYS A 100 6.78 15.02 3.00
N GLU A 101 5.50 15.05 2.64
CA GLU A 101 4.47 15.87 3.30
C GLU A 101 3.51 15.06 4.19
N ILE A 102 3.65 13.73 4.24
CA ILE A 102 2.83 12.88 5.12
C ILE A 102 3.55 12.61 6.43
N ASP A 103 2.87 11.92 7.35
CA ASP A 103 3.42 11.52 8.65
C ASP A 103 4.79 10.83 8.49
N PRO A 104 5.87 11.38 9.10
CA PRO A 104 7.22 10.84 8.97
C PRO A 104 7.32 9.38 9.42
N LYS A 105 6.63 8.99 10.49
CA LYS A 105 6.65 7.62 11.03
C LYS A 105 6.08 6.63 10.00
N ILE A 106 5.01 7.02 9.30
CA ILE A 106 4.42 6.23 8.23
C ILE A 106 5.34 6.17 7.01
N SER A 107 5.85 7.31 6.56
CA SER A 107 6.70 7.38 5.38
C SER A 107 7.97 6.54 5.54
N GLU A 108 8.63 6.61 6.70
CA GLU A 108 9.83 5.84 7.01
C GLU A 108 9.52 4.34 7.08
N PHE A 109 8.44 3.96 7.76
CA PHE A 109 8.01 2.57 7.87
C PHE A 109 7.75 1.93 6.49
N VAL A 110 6.96 2.60 5.66
CA VAL A 110 6.60 2.09 4.32
C VAL A 110 7.84 2.04 3.42
N TYR A 111 8.68 3.08 3.43
CA TYR A 111 9.91 3.10 2.65
C TYR A 111 10.85 1.96 3.03
N ASN A 112 11.09 1.76 4.33
CA ASN A 112 11.94 0.68 4.83
C ASN A 112 11.42 -0.69 4.41
N LYS A 113 10.10 -0.91 4.48
CA LYS A 113 9.48 -2.16 4.02
C LYS A 113 9.59 -2.36 2.52
N ILE A 114 9.44 -1.31 1.71
CA ILE A 114 9.66 -1.42 0.26
C ILE A 114 11.09 -1.87 -0.03
N ILE A 115 12.10 -1.28 0.61
CA ILE A 115 13.52 -1.64 0.41
C ILE A 115 13.82 -3.07 0.89
N GLU A 116 13.26 -3.47 2.03
CA GLU A 116 13.39 -4.82 2.62
C GLU A 116 12.79 -5.92 1.73
N SER A 117 11.76 -5.59 0.94
CA SER A 117 11.05 -6.56 0.10
C SER A 117 11.99 -7.31 -0.87
N ARG A 118 11.79 -8.63 -0.98
CA ARG A 118 12.56 -9.56 -1.82
C ARG A 118 11.67 -10.30 -2.85
N ILE A 119 10.54 -9.69 -3.19
CA ILE A 119 9.52 -10.21 -4.12
C ILE A 119 9.79 -9.81 -5.57
#